data_AF-A0AAV9I913-F1
#
_entry.id   AF-A0AAV9I913-F1
#
_cell.length_a   1.000
_cell.length_b   1.000
_cell.length_c   1.000
_cell.angle_alpha   90.00
_cell.angle_beta   90.00
_cell.angle_gamma   90.00
#
_symmetry.space_group_name_H-M   'P 1'
#
loop_
_entity.id
_entity.type
_entity.pdbx_description
1 polymer ?
#
loop_
_entity_poly.entity_id
_entity_poly.type
_entity_poly.pdbx_seq_one_letter_code
_entity_poly.pdbx_strand_id
1 'polypeptide(L)'
;MEWFFQARLESVCVQRDKVFEQLAKVRELRRNLGVLLSKAPSHVQVNIGCDFYLDGELDDEGLLLIDMGKNVFVEMQPQEALETTILRETWLERLGEYYTKRIGELEGLLQVYRVE
;
A
#
# COMPACT_ATOMS: atom_id res chain seq x y z
N MET A 1 16.94 -14.99 27.17
CA MET A 1 16.02 -13.84 27.01
C MET A 1 16.36 -13.04 25.77
N GLU A 2 17.63 -12.74 25.50
CA GLU A 2 18.07 -11.98 24.29
C GLU A 2 17.52 -12.54 22.97
N TRP A 3 17.62 -13.85 22.73
CA TRP A 3 17.15 -14.50 21.50
C TRP A 3 15.67 -14.24 21.19
N PHE A 4 14.83 -14.13 22.23
CA PHE A 4 13.39 -13.88 22.07
C PHE A 4 13.13 -12.46 21.55
N PHE A 5 13.85 -11.47 22.08
CA PHE A 5 13.73 -10.08 21.64
C PHE A 5 14.31 -9.89 20.24
N GLN A 6 15.39 -10.59 19.88
CA GLN A 6 15.92 -10.59 18.51
C GLN A 6 14.91 -11.15 17.51
N ALA A 7 14.35 -12.34 17.77
CA ALA A 7 13.33 -12.94 16.91
C ALA A 7 12.07 -12.05 16.81
N ARG A 8 11.69 -11.39 17.90
CA ARG A 8 10.57 -10.45 17.90
C ARG A 8 10.87 -9.20 17.07
N LEU A 9 12.08 -8.64 17.18
CA LEU A 9 12.54 -7.49 16.39
C LEU A 9 12.52 -7.81 14.90
N GLU A 10 13.10 -8.94 14.49
CA GLU A 10 13.07 -9.41 13.09
C GLU A 10 11.64 -9.53 12.57
N SER A 11 10.75 -10.15 13.36
CA SER A 11 9.35 -10.28 12.99
C SER A 11 8.66 -8.92 12.80
N VAL A 12 8.93 -7.92 13.66
CA VAL A 12 8.33 -6.59 13.55
C VAL A 12 8.89 -5.82 12.35
N CYS A 13 10.20 -5.94 12.07
CA CYS A 13 10.80 -5.38 10.85
C CYS A 13 10.12 -5.92 9.59
N VAL A 14 9.91 -7.23 9.50
CA VAL A 14 9.21 -7.84 8.36
C VAL A 14 7.77 -7.31 8.22
N GLN A 15 7.06 -7.06 9.32
CA GLN A 15 5.72 -6.46 9.25
C GLN A 15 5.77 -5.02 8.74
N ARG A 16 6.73 -4.21 9.23
CA ARG A 16 6.92 -2.83 8.76
C ARG A 16 7.22 -2.79 7.27
N ASP A 17 8.10 -3.66 6.80
CA ASP A 17 8.51 -3.68 5.39
C ASP A 17 7.32 -4.03 4.49
N LYS A 18 6.48 -4.99 4.88
CA LYS A 18 5.21 -5.28 4.19
C LYS A 18 4.26 -4.07 4.15
N VAL A 19 4.18 -3.29 5.23
CA VAL A 19 3.36 -2.07 5.27
C VAL A 19 3.90 -1.03 4.28
N PHE A 20 5.22 -0.84 4.21
CA PHE A 20 5.82 0.11 3.27
C PHE A 20 5.69 -0.34 1.81
N GLU A 21 5.81 -1.64 1.52
CA GLU A 21 5.52 -2.17 0.18
C GLU A 21 4.08 -1.89 -0.24
N GLN A 22 3.12 -2.10 0.67
CA GLN A 22 1.71 -1.78 0.41
C GLN A 22 1.49 -0.27 0.25
N LEU A 23 2.15 0.55 1.06
CA LEU A 23 2.06 2.02 0.99
C LEU A 23 2.58 2.54 -0.35
N ALA A 24 3.67 1.97 -0.87
CA ALA A 24 4.20 2.31 -2.18
C ALA A 24 3.18 2.03 -3.31
N LYS A 25 2.56 0.84 -3.29
CA LYS A 25 1.51 0.46 -4.26
C LYS A 25 0.29 1.37 -4.18
N VAL A 26 -0.17 1.72 -2.98
CA VAL A 26 -1.31 2.61 -2.77
C VAL A 26 -1.01 4.04 -3.27
N ARG A 27 0.22 4.53 -3.04
CA ARG A 27 0.66 5.84 -3.55
C ARG A 27 0.74 5.89 -5.07
N GLU A 28 1.22 4.81 -5.68
CA GLU A 28 1.21 4.67 -7.14
C GLU A 28 -0.23 4.67 -7.68
N LEU A 29 -1.13 3.88 -7.09
CA LEU A 29 -2.54 3.85 -7.46
C LEU A 29 -3.19 5.24 -7.35
N ARG A 30 -2.99 5.96 -6.23
CA ARG A 30 -3.51 7.32 -6.04
C ARG A 30 -3.04 8.26 -7.14
N ARG A 31 -1.76 8.19 -7.50
CA ARG A 31 -1.18 9.03 -8.56
C ARG A 31 -1.84 8.72 -9.90
N ASN A 32 -1.97 7.45 -10.25
CA ASN A 32 -2.58 7.03 -11.51
C ASN A 32 -4.06 7.42 -11.58
N LEU A 33 -4.82 7.27 -10.48
CA LEU A 33 -6.20 7.75 -10.38
C LEU A 33 -6.31 9.27 -10.52
N GLY A 34 -5.39 10.03 -9.92
CA GLY A 34 -5.35 11.49 -10.08
C GLY A 34 -5.06 11.92 -11.53
N VAL A 35 -4.20 11.19 -12.24
CA VAL A 35 -3.94 11.43 -13.67
C VAL A 35 -5.17 11.07 -14.51
N LEU A 36 -5.82 9.95 -14.21
CA LEU A 36 -7.05 9.51 -14.88
C LEU A 36 -8.15 10.57 -14.77
N LEU A 37 -8.43 11.03 -13.55
CA LEU A 37 -9.46 12.04 -13.25
C LEU A 37 -9.15 13.42 -13.86
N SER A 38 -7.87 13.81 -13.93
CA SER A 38 -7.49 15.14 -14.45
C SER A 38 -7.45 15.21 -15.96
N LYS A 39 -7.07 14.11 -16.64
CA LYS A 39 -6.92 14.09 -18.10
C LYS A 39 -8.14 13.56 -18.83
N ALA A 40 -9.03 12.83 -18.15
CA ALA A 40 -10.17 12.12 -18.75
C ALA A 40 -9.78 11.45 -20.09
N PRO A 41 -8.75 10.57 -20.10
CA PRO A 41 -8.26 10.00 -21.33
C PRO A 41 -9.33 9.10 -21.96
N SER A 42 -9.70 9.38 -23.21
CA SER A 42 -10.61 8.51 -23.97
C SER A 42 -9.92 7.25 -24.50
N HIS A 43 -8.59 7.25 -24.59
CA HIS A 43 -7.78 6.14 -25.08
C HIS A 43 -6.69 5.77 -24.07
N VAL A 44 -6.54 4.48 -23.79
CA VAL A 44 -5.54 3.93 -22.87
C VAL A 44 -4.85 2.72 -23.48
N GLN A 45 -3.63 2.45 -23.01
CA GLN A 45 -2.91 1.22 -23.31
C GLN A 45 -2.82 0.35 -22.07
N VAL A 46 -3.29 -0.88 -22.19
CA VAL A 46 -3.29 -1.85 -21.09
C VAL A 46 -2.23 -2.91 -21.36
N ASN A 47 -1.32 -3.09 -20.41
CA ASN A 47 -0.33 -4.16 -20.47
C ASN A 47 -1.02 -5.50 -20.19
N ILE A 48 -0.93 -6.44 -21.14
CA ILE A 48 -1.53 -7.79 -21.05
C ILE A 48 -0.50 -8.88 -20.69
N GLY A 49 0.73 -8.47 -20.36
CA GLY A 49 1.87 -9.33 -19.99
C GLY A 49 3.04 -9.22 -20.97
N CYS A 50 4.25 -9.57 -20.52
CA CYS A 50 5.49 -9.58 -21.32
C CYS A 50 5.73 -8.31 -22.17
N ASP A 51 5.40 -7.14 -21.62
CA ASP A 51 5.48 -5.83 -22.30
C ASP A 51 4.66 -5.73 -23.60
N PHE A 52 3.59 -6.53 -23.72
CA PHE A 52 2.58 -6.38 -24.75
C PHE A 52 1.46 -5.48 -24.27
N TYR A 53 1.02 -4.56 -25.14
CA TYR A 53 0.02 -3.57 -24.84
C TYR A 53 -1.15 -3.67 -25.83
N LEU A 54 -2.37 -3.50 -25.32
CA LEU A 54 -3.58 -3.35 -26.13
C LEU A 54 -4.16 -1.95 -25.94
N ASP A 55 -4.62 -1.37 -27.05
CA ASP A 55 -5.39 -0.13 -27.02
C ASP A 55 -6.82 -0.43 -26.53
N GLY A 56 -7.33 0.45 -25.67
CA GLY A 56 -8.69 0.41 -25.17
C GLY A 56 -9.29 1.80 -25.10
N GLU A 57 -10.61 1.88 -25.24
CA GLU A 57 -11.39 3.10 -25.03
C GLU A 57 -11.99 3.09 -23.62
N LEU A 58 -12.02 4.26 -22.99
CA LEU A 58 -12.67 4.45 -21.69
C LEU A 58 -13.97 5.20 -21.86
N ASP A 59 -15.06 4.61 -21.35
CA ASP A 59 -16.35 5.28 -21.25
C ASP A 59 -16.34 6.29 -20.10
N ASP A 60 -16.98 7.46 -20.30
CA ASP A 60 -17.05 8.53 -19.32
C ASP A 60 -17.78 8.13 -18.01
N GLU A 61 -18.60 7.06 -18.05
CA GLU A 61 -19.32 6.50 -16.89
C GLU A 61 -18.66 5.23 -16.31
N GLY A 62 -17.42 4.92 -16.72
CA GLY A 62 -16.72 3.69 -16.33
C GLY A 62 -16.54 3.54 -14.82
N LEU A 63 -17.05 2.44 -14.26
CA LEU A 63 -16.77 2.03 -12.88
C LEU A 63 -15.38 1.38 -12.79
N LEU A 64 -14.68 1.64 -11.69
CA LEU A 64 -13.43 0.98 -11.37
C LEU A 64 -13.68 -0.22 -10.46
N LEU A 65 -13.08 -1.37 -10.81
CA LEU A 65 -13.06 -2.54 -9.96
C LEU A 65 -11.84 -2.49 -9.04
N ILE A 66 -12.07 -2.34 -7.73
CA ILE A 66 -11.00 -2.18 -6.73
C ILE A 66 -10.95 -3.36 -5.77
N ASP A 67 -9.73 -3.88 -5.54
CA ASP A 67 -9.45 -4.92 -4.55
C ASP A 67 -9.40 -4.33 -3.12
N MET A 68 -10.37 -4.73 -2.31
CA MET A 68 -10.51 -4.38 -0.89
C MET A 68 -9.79 -5.38 0.03
N GLY A 69 -9.14 -6.40 -0.54
CA GLY A 69 -8.44 -7.48 0.15
C GLY A 69 -9.32 -8.71 0.34
N LYS A 70 -8.68 -9.83 0.71
CA LYS A 70 -9.35 -11.14 0.92
C LYS A 70 -10.18 -11.60 -0.29
N ASN A 71 -9.74 -11.27 -1.51
CA ASN A 71 -10.45 -11.55 -2.76
C ASN A 71 -11.85 -10.91 -2.83
N VAL A 72 -12.01 -9.74 -2.20
CA VAL A 72 -13.23 -8.93 -2.29
C VAL A 72 -12.97 -7.76 -3.20
N PHE A 73 -13.76 -7.68 -4.27
CA PHE A 73 -13.71 -6.60 -5.25
C PHE A 73 -14.97 -5.76 -5.18
N VAL A 74 -14.83 -4.45 -5.31
CA VAL A 74 -15.94 -3.49 -5.29
C VAL A 74 -15.85 -2.61 -6.52
N GLU A 75 -16.96 -2.45 -7.20
CA GLU A 75 -17.12 -1.45 -8.26
C GLU A 75 -17.43 -0.10 -7.63
N MET A 76 -16.67 0.93 -8.01
CA MET A 76 -16.81 2.27 -7.46
C MET A 76 -16.49 3.33 -8.50
N GLN A 77 -17.06 4.52 -8.32
CA GLN A 77 -16.76 5.63 -9.20
C GLN A 77 -15.29 6.07 -9.03
N PRO A 78 -14.61 6.58 -10.09
CA PRO A 78 -13.21 6.99 -10.01
C PRO A 78 -12.90 7.96 -8.86
N GLN A 79 -13.84 8.86 -8.53
CA GLN A 79 -13.72 9.78 -7.41
C GLN A 79 -13.78 9.06 -6.04
N GLU A 80 -14.71 8.12 -5.88
CA GLU A 80 -14.83 7.31 -4.65
C GLU A 80 -13.61 6.41 -4.45
N ALA A 81 -13.07 5.87 -5.55
CA ALA A 81 -11.80 5.14 -5.56
C ALA A 81 -10.64 5.99 -5.07
N LEU A 82 -10.54 7.23 -5.52
CA LEU A 82 -9.50 8.15 -5.09
C LEU A 82 -9.59 8.43 -3.58
N GLU A 83 -10.79 8.72 -3.08
CA GLU A 83 -11.04 8.97 -1.65
C GLU A 83 -10.72 7.74 -0.79
N THR A 84 -11.16 6.56 -1.21
CA THR A 84 -10.85 5.29 -0.54
C THR A 84 -9.34 5.02 -0.50
N THR A 85 -8.63 5.33 -1.60
CA THR A 85 -7.18 5.17 -1.70
C THR A 85 -6.45 6.12 -0.74
N ILE A 86 -6.90 7.37 -0.60
CA ILE A 86 -6.35 8.34 0.36
C ILE A 86 -6.53 7.84 1.80
N LEU A 87 -7.72 7.34 2.15
CA LEU A 87 -7.97 6.77 3.47
C LEU A 87 -7.01 5.60 3.76
N ARG A 88 -6.86 4.69 2.79
CA ARG A 88 -5.95 3.54 2.91
C ARG A 88 -4.49 3.97 3.07
N GLU A 89 -4.05 5.00 2.34
CA GLU A 89 -2.71 5.59 2.49
C GLU A 89 -2.48 6.09 3.92
N THR A 90 -3.38 6.93 4.44
CA THR A 90 -3.28 7.47 5.81
C THR A 90 -3.26 6.36 6.86
N TRP A 91 -4.05 5.30 6.69
CA TRP A 91 -4.03 4.14 7.59
C TRP A 91 -2.69 3.41 7.55
N LEU A 92 -2.12 3.18 6.36
CA LEU A 92 -0.82 2.53 6.19
C LEU A 92 0.33 3.38 6.74
N GLU A 93 0.27 4.70 6.61
CA GLU A 93 1.25 5.62 7.21
C GLU A 93 1.26 5.49 8.74
N ARG A 94 0.09 5.57 9.38
CA ARG A 94 -0.04 5.39 10.84
C ARG A 94 0.45 4.02 11.29
N LEU A 95 0.17 2.98 10.51
CA LEU A 95 0.64 1.62 10.82
C LEU A 95 2.16 1.49 10.68
N GLY A 96 2.75 2.16 9.69
CA GLY A 96 4.20 2.24 9.51
C GLY A 96 4.89 2.96 10.68
N GLU A 97 4.31 4.07 11.14
CA GLU A 97 4.77 4.79 12.33
C GLU A 97 4.68 3.93 13.59
N TYR A 98 3.57 3.21 13.77
CA TYR A 98 3.39 2.27 14.89
C TYR A 98 4.51 1.23 14.92
N TYR A 99 4.80 0.56 13.79
CA TYR A 99 5.86 -0.44 13.75
C TYR A 99 7.25 0.17 13.92
N THR A 100 7.49 1.37 13.38
CA THR A 100 8.76 2.09 13.56
C THR A 100 9.02 2.39 15.04
N LYS A 101 7.99 2.87 15.76
CA LYS A 101 8.08 3.08 17.21
C LYS A 101 8.35 1.76 17.94
N ARG A 102 7.64 0.69 17.55
CA ARG A 102 7.77 -0.62 18.19
C ARG A 102 9.16 -1.24 18.02
N ILE A 103 9.80 -1.00 16.88
CA ILE A 103 11.19 -1.39 16.62
C ILE A 103 12.11 -0.69 17.61
N GLY A 104 12.01 0.64 17.75
CA GLY A 104 12.85 1.39 18.68
C GLY A 104 12.68 0.94 20.15
N GLU A 105 11.46 0.59 20.57
CA GLU A 105 11.21 0.02 21.90
C GLU A 105 11.92 -1.34 22.08
N LEU A 106 11.91 -2.22 21.07
CA LEU A 106 12.56 -3.53 21.13
C LEU A 106 14.09 -3.44 21.09
N GLU A 107 14.63 -2.53 20.28
CA GLU A 107 16.06 -2.23 20.23
C GLU A 107 16.56 -1.70 21.58
N GLY A 108 15.82 -0.78 22.21
CA GLY A 108 16.14 -0.27 23.54
C GLY A 108 16.15 -1.37 24.61
N LEU A 109 15.16 -2.28 24.58
CA LEU A 109 15.14 -3.43 25.50
C LEU A 109 16.32 -4.38 25.26
N LEU A 110 16.67 -4.68 24.00
CA LEU A 110 17.83 -5.49 23.67
C LEU A 110 19.14 -4.91 24.18
N GLN A 111 19.29 -3.59 24.13
CA GLN A 111 20.47 -2.92 24.64
C GLN A 111 20.62 -3.08 26.15
N VAL A 112 19.51 -2.97 26.92
CA VAL A 112 19.53 -3.21 28.37
C VAL A 112 20.00 -4.62 28.70
N TYR A 113 19.44 -5.63 28.03
CA TYR A 113 19.79 -7.04 28.27
C TYR A 113 21.20 -7.45 27.81
N ARG A 114 21.90 -6.62 27.03
CA ARG A 114 23.30 -6.86 26.62
C ARG A 114 24.32 -6.25 27.57
N VAL A 115 23.90 -5.33 28.42
CA VAL A 115 24.77 -4.62 29.38
C VAL A 115 24.72 -5.28 30.76
N GLU A 116 23.67 -6.07 31.05
CA GLU A 116 23.55 -6.98 32.21
C GLU A 116 24.16 -8.36 31.94
#